data_AF-A0A3B8TYS1-F1
#
_entry.id   AF-A0A3B8TYS1-F1
#
_cell.length_a   1.000
_cell.length_b   1.000
_cell.length_c   1.000
_cell.angle_alpha   90.00
_cell.angle_beta   90.00
_cell.angle_gamma   90.00
#
_symmetry.space_group_name_H-M   'P 1'
#
loop_
_entity.id
_entity.type
_entity.pdbx_description
1 polymer ?
#
loop_
_entity_poly.entity_id
_entity_poly.type
_entity_poly.pdbx_seq_one_letter_code
_entity_poly.pdbx_strand_id
1 'polypeptide(L)'
;RMVLNPDVTVRSRGVIEKCSFCVQRVQVGKLEAKKDGRGLVDGEIQTACQSVCGTNAISFGDTNDQTSKVFKQWSDERAFGVVEEIHTLPSVQSLTKVRNKT
;
A
#
# COMPACT_ATOMS: atom_id res chain seq x y z
N ARG A 1 -16.88 -12.52 -20.65
CA ARG A 1 -15.70 -12.05 -19.89
C ARG A 1 -16.19 -11.24 -18.69
N MET A 2 -16.54 -11.89 -17.57
CA MET A 2 -17.10 -11.23 -16.36
C MET A 2 -16.17 -11.30 -15.14
N VAL A 3 -14.90 -11.68 -15.34
CA VAL A 3 -13.90 -11.83 -14.27
C VAL A 3 -13.01 -10.58 -14.16
N LEU A 4 -13.00 -9.72 -15.18
CA LEU A 4 -12.11 -8.56 -15.25
C LEU A 4 -12.74 -7.39 -14.51
N ASN A 5 -11.93 -6.74 -13.66
CA ASN A 5 -12.35 -5.52 -12.97
C ASN A 5 -12.50 -4.38 -13.99
N PRO A 6 -13.67 -3.71 -14.08
CA PRO A 6 -13.87 -2.59 -14.99
C PRO A 6 -13.00 -1.36 -14.68
N ASP A 7 -12.56 -1.18 -13.44
CA ASP A 7 -11.79 -0.01 -13.00
C ASP A 7 -10.29 -0.11 -13.33
N VAL A 8 -9.85 -1.24 -13.89
CA VAL A 8 -8.45 -1.48 -14.26
C VAL A 8 -8.37 -1.72 -15.76
N THR A 9 -7.46 -1.01 -16.42
CA THR A 9 -7.26 -1.15 -17.86
C THR A 9 -6.64 -2.50 -18.21
N VAL A 10 -7.27 -3.23 -19.13
CA VAL A 10 -6.68 -4.43 -19.75
C VAL A 10 -5.72 -3.96 -20.83
N ARG A 11 -4.43 -4.21 -20.68
CA ARG A 11 -3.41 -3.68 -21.61
C ARG A 11 -3.22 -4.57 -22.84
N SER A 12 -2.83 -3.91 -23.94
CA SER A 12 -2.44 -4.56 -25.18
C SER A 12 -0.95 -4.94 -25.17
N ARG A 13 -0.52 -5.67 -26.20
CA ARG A 13 0.88 -6.06 -26.39
C ARG A 13 1.80 -4.83 -26.44
N GLY A 14 2.94 -4.91 -25.75
CA GLY A 14 4.00 -3.90 -25.81
C GLY A 14 3.91 -2.77 -24.77
N VAL A 15 3.03 -2.90 -23.76
CA VAL A 15 2.92 -1.92 -22.67
C VAL A 15 3.51 -2.49 -21.38
N ILE A 16 4.33 -1.70 -20.69
CA ILE A 16 4.91 -2.07 -19.39
C ILE A 16 3.88 -1.86 -18.28
N GLU A 17 3.88 -2.77 -17.32
CA GLU A 17 3.06 -2.71 -16.11
C GLU A 17 3.93 -2.68 -14.87
N LYS A 18 3.37 -2.13 -13.78
CA LYS A 18 3.98 -2.13 -12.46
C LYS A 18 2.91 -2.10 -11.39
N CYS A 19 3.32 -2.33 -10.14
CA CYS A 19 2.47 -2.03 -9.00
C CYS A 19 2.11 -0.53 -8.98
N SER A 20 0.82 -0.25 -8.94
CA SER A 20 0.24 1.10 -8.85
C SER A 20 -0.36 1.39 -7.48
N PHE A 21 -0.07 0.55 -6.47
CA PHE A 21 -0.71 0.56 -5.15
C PHE A 21 -2.25 0.59 -5.22
N CYS A 22 -2.80 -0.20 -6.16
CA CYS A 22 -4.24 -0.26 -6.40
C CYS A 22 -4.86 1.13 -6.55
N VAL A 23 -4.27 1.99 -7.41
CA VAL A 23 -4.72 3.38 -7.63
C VAL A 23 -6.24 3.50 -7.82
N GLN A 24 -6.87 2.53 -8.48
CA GLN A 24 -8.32 2.48 -8.64
C GLN A 24 -9.08 2.49 -7.31
N ARG A 25 -8.63 1.72 -6.31
CA ARG A 25 -9.22 1.73 -4.95
C ARG A 25 -8.91 3.02 -4.22
N VAL A 26 -7.71 3.57 -4.41
CA VAL A 26 -7.30 4.83 -3.78
C VAL A 26 -8.17 5.99 -4.25
N GLN A 27 -8.45 6.07 -5.55
CA GLN A 27 -9.27 7.15 -6.10
C GLN A 27 -10.72 7.06 -5.62
N VAL A 28 -11.29 5.86 -5.54
CA VAL A 28 -12.66 5.67 -5.00
C VAL A 28 -12.74 6.09 -3.54
N GLY A 29 -11.82 5.61 -2.69
CA GLY A 29 -11.83 5.98 -1.26
C GLY A 29 -11.61 7.48 -1.04
N LYS A 30 -10.71 8.11 -1.81
CA LYS A 30 -10.54 9.58 -1.78
C LYS A 30 -11.79 10.33 -2.24
N LEU A 31 -12.49 9.82 -3.25
CA LEU A 31 -13.72 10.43 -3.75
C LEU A 31 -14.84 10.36 -2.70
N GLU A 32 -15.00 9.22 -2.02
CA GLU A 32 -15.99 9.03 -0.96
C GLU A 32 -15.72 9.95 0.23
N ALA A 33 -14.50 9.98 0.76
CA ALA A 33 -14.13 10.90 1.85
C ALA A 33 -14.36 12.37 1.47
N LYS A 34 -14.04 12.74 0.21
CA LYS A 34 -14.30 14.10 -0.30
C LYS A 34 -15.79 14.43 -0.40
N LYS A 35 -16.63 13.47 -0.81
CA LYS A 35 -18.10 13.66 -0.85
C LYS A 35 -18.67 13.87 0.55
N ASP A 36 -18.12 13.18 1.53
CA ASP A 36 -18.50 13.29 2.95
C ASP A 36 -17.92 14.54 3.63
N GLY A 37 -17.08 15.32 2.94
CA GLY A 37 -16.48 16.54 3.49
C GLY A 37 -15.44 16.29 4.58
N ARG A 38 -14.87 15.08 4.64
CA ARG A 38 -13.91 14.66 5.69
C ARG A 38 -12.57 14.22 5.09
N GLY A 39 -11.56 14.14 5.95
CA GLY A 39 -10.29 13.51 5.61
C GLY A 39 -10.43 12.00 5.44
N LEU A 40 -9.45 11.39 4.77
CA LEU A 40 -9.34 9.95 4.69
C LEU A 40 -8.95 9.38 6.06
N VAL A 41 -9.61 8.32 6.50
CA VAL A 41 -9.31 7.63 7.76
C VAL A 41 -8.47 6.38 7.47
N ASP A 42 -7.52 6.07 8.36
CA ASP A 42 -6.70 4.86 8.24
C ASP A 42 -7.58 3.59 8.17
N GLY A 43 -7.23 2.68 7.26
CA GLY A 43 -7.98 1.45 7.00
C GLY A 43 -9.17 1.56 6.04
N GLU A 44 -9.61 2.75 5.64
CA GLU A 44 -10.68 2.91 4.64
C GLU A 44 -10.28 2.39 3.26
N ILE A 45 -9.01 2.58 2.89
CA ILE A 45 -8.45 2.06 1.65
C ILE A 45 -7.63 0.81 1.98
N GLN A 46 -8.10 -0.34 1.51
CA GLN A 46 -7.33 -1.58 1.54
C GLN A 46 -6.91 -2.00 0.13
N THR A 47 -5.60 -2.16 -0.06
CA THR A 47 -5.07 -2.68 -1.33
C THR A 47 -5.42 -4.16 -1.50
N ALA A 48 -5.43 -4.65 -2.73
CA ALA A 48 -5.77 -6.04 -3.01
C ALA A 48 -4.83 -7.03 -2.28
N CYS A 49 -3.51 -6.76 -2.33
CA CYS A 49 -2.49 -7.58 -1.67
C CYS A 49 -2.56 -7.52 -0.14
N GLN A 50 -2.92 -6.37 0.45
CA GLN A 50 -3.18 -6.25 1.89
C GLN A 50 -4.41 -7.09 2.29
N SER A 51 -5.53 -6.95 1.57
CA SER A 51 -6.80 -7.61 1.94
C SER A 51 -6.77 -9.13 1.86
N VAL A 52 -5.91 -9.70 1.00
CA VAL A 52 -5.80 -11.16 0.82
C VAL A 52 -4.75 -11.80 1.74
N CYS A 53 -3.87 -10.99 2.34
CA CYS A 53 -2.78 -11.51 3.14
C CYS A 53 -3.28 -12.01 4.49
N GLY A 54 -3.47 -13.32 4.64
CA GLY A 54 -3.96 -13.92 5.89
C GLY A 54 -3.06 -13.69 7.11
N THR A 55 -1.78 -13.37 6.90
CA THR A 55 -0.82 -13.05 7.98
C THR A 55 -0.71 -11.55 8.28
N ASN A 56 -1.43 -10.70 7.55
CA ASN A 56 -1.38 -9.24 7.68
C ASN A 56 0.04 -8.64 7.56
N ALA A 57 0.87 -9.24 6.71
CA ALA A 57 2.26 -8.81 6.51
C ALA A 57 2.38 -7.45 5.80
N ILE A 58 1.41 -7.11 4.96
CA ILE A 58 1.39 -5.85 4.20
C ILE A 58 0.44 -4.89 4.90
N SER A 59 0.91 -3.69 5.23
CA SER A 59 0.07 -2.58 5.67
C SER A 59 0.21 -1.42 4.69
N PHE A 60 -0.91 -0.80 4.34
CA PHE A 60 -0.98 0.34 3.43
C PHE A 60 -1.85 1.42 4.08
N GLY A 61 -1.49 2.68 3.90
CA GLY A 61 -2.10 3.82 4.60
C GLY A 61 -1.40 5.13 4.28
N ASP A 62 -1.89 6.21 4.89
CA ASP A 62 -1.29 7.54 4.78
C ASP A 62 -0.13 7.69 5.75
N THR A 63 0.97 8.24 5.26
CA THR A 63 2.24 8.34 5.96
C THR A 63 2.44 9.74 6.53
N ASN A 64 1.58 10.69 6.14
CA ASN A 64 1.50 12.01 6.75
C ASN A 64 0.67 11.98 8.04
N ASP A 65 -0.22 11.00 8.18
CA ASP A 65 -0.96 10.76 9.41
C ASP A 65 -0.09 10.00 10.42
N GLN A 66 0.34 10.69 11.47
CA GLN A 66 1.19 10.12 12.53
C GLN A 66 0.48 9.05 13.37
N THR A 67 -0.85 9.00 13.32
CA THR A 67 -1.64 8.02 14.06
C THR A 67 -1.79 6.69 13.31
N SER A 68 -1.51 6.69 12.00
CA SER A 68 -1.72 5.56 11.11
C SER A 68 -0.82 4.36 11.45
N LYS A 69 -1.30 3.16 11.09
CA LYS A 69 -0.53 1.93 11.29
C LYS A 69 0.78 1.95 10.49
N VAL A 70 0.76 2.50 9.29
CA VAL A 70 1.93 2.57 8.42
C VAL A 70 2.99 3.50 9.00
N PHE A 71 2.61 4.68 9.51
CA PHE A 71 3.56 5.62 10.11
C PHE A 71 4.32 4.99 11.29
N LYS A 72 3.59 4.27 12.15
CA LYS A 72 4.18 3.54 13.29
C LYS A 72 5.14 2.44 12.85
N GLN A 73 4.80 1.69 11.81
CA GLN A 73 5.67 0.65 11.26
C GLN A 73 6.89 1.22 10.54
N TRP A 74 6.74 2.37 9.89
CA TRP A 74 7.83 3.06 9.22
C TRP A 74 8.84 3.61 10.24
N SER A 75 8.37 3.99 11.42
CA SER A 75 9.23 4.46 12.52
C SER A 75 9.83 3.33 13.37
N ASP A 76 9.54 2.06 13.07
CA ASP A 76 10.13 0.89 13.76
C ASP A 76 11.62 0.79 13.42
N GLU A 77 12.47 0.52 14.41
CA GLU A 77 13.92 0.38 14.21
C GLU A 77 14.30 -0.73 13.20
N ARG A 78 13.39 -1.66 12.94
CA ARG A 78 13.59 -2.78 12.00
C ARG A 78 13.18 -2.44 10.58
N ALA A 79 12.63 -1.25 10.33
CA ALA A 79 12.18 -0.83 9.02
C ALA A 79 13.37 -0.41 8.15
N PHE A 80 13.40 -0.91 6.92
CA PHE A 80 14.43 -0.57 5.94
C PHE A 80 13.84 -0.53 4.53
N GLY A 81 14.34 0.39 3.71
CA GLY A 81 14.13 0.43 2.28
C GLY A 81 15.01 -0.59 1.56
N VAL A 82 14.51 -1.13 0.46
CA VAL A 82 15.29 -2.07 -0.37
C VAL A 82 16.20 -1.26 -1.30
N VAL A 83 17.51 -1.52 -1.23
CA VAL A 83 18.57 -0.80 -1.95
C VAL A 83 18.64 0.68 -1.57
N GLU A 84 18.85 0.96 -0.28
CA GLU A 84 19.00 2.31 0.26
C GLU A 84 20.32 2.98 -0.13
N GLU A 85 21.34 2.21 -0.49
CA GLU A 85 22.70 2.69 -0.79
C GLU A 85 22.74 3.67 -1.97
N ILE A 86 21.77 3.55 -2.88
CA ILE A 86 21.62 4.41 -4.06
C ILE A 86 20.57 5.52 -3.88
N HIS A 87 20.08 5.74 -2.65
CA HIS A 87 19.17 6.82 -2.28
C HIS A 87 17.87 6.85 -3.14
N THR A 88 17.27 5.69 -3.37
CA THR A 88 16.03 5.54 -4.15
C THR A 88 14.78 6.09 -3.45
N LEU A 89 14.84 6.36 -2.14
CA LEU A 89 13.72 6.80 -1.30
C LEU A 89 12.42 6.03 -1.58
N PRO A 90 12.43 4.69 -1.39
CA PRO A 90 11.29 3.86 -1.76
C PRO A 90 10.09 4.17 -0.88
N SER A 91 8.90 4.21 -1.48
CA SER A 91 7.62 4.36 -0.76
C SER A 91 7.19 3.07 -0.03
N VAL A 92 7.94 1.98 -0.17
CA VAL A 92 7.70 0.71 0.52
C VAL A 92 8.92 0.41 1.36
N GLN A 93 8.70 0.24 2.65
CA GLN A 93 9.70 -0.29 3.56
C GLN A 93 9.35 -1.71 3.98
N SER A 94 10.39 -2.51 4.20
CA SER A 94 10.28 -3.87 4.71
C SER A 94 10.71 -3.92 6.17
N LEU A 95 10.15 -4.85 6.93
CA LEU A 95 10.56 -5.11 8.30
C LEU A 95 11.54 -6.28 8.34
N THR A 96 12.61 -6.11 9.13
CA THR A 96 13.62 -7.16 9.30
C THR A 96 13.01 -8.42 9.91
N LYS A 97 13.27 -9.57 9.27
CA LYS A 97 12.81 -10.87 9.76
C LYS A 97 13.61 -11.29 11.00
N VAL A 98 12.99 -11.14 12.17
CA VAL A 98 13.52 -11.68 13.43
C VAL A 98 13.19 -13.17 13.50
N ARG A 99 14.21 -14.02 13.64
CA ARG A 99 14.05 -15.46 13.87
C ARG A 99 14.45 -15.76 15.31
N ASN A 100 13.51 -16.23 16.12
CA ASN A 100 13.83 -16.72 17.46
C ASN A 100 14.58 -18.05 17.31
N LYS A 101 15.90 -18.02 17.50
CA LYS A 101 16.73 -19.22 17.54
C LYS A 101 16.87 -19.61 19.02
N THR A 102 16.26 -20.73 19.39
CA THR A 102 16.66 -21.50 20.58
C THR A 102 18.05 -22.07 20.40
#